data_AF-A0AA35R1U3-F1
#
_entry.id   AF-A0AA35R1U3-F1
#
_cell.length_a   1.000
_cell.length_b   1.000
_cell.length_c   1.000
_cell.angle_alpha   90.00
_cell.angle_beta   90.00
_cell.angle_gamma   90.00
#
_symmetry.space_group_name_H-M   'P 1'
#
loop_
_entity.id
_entity.type
_entity.pdbx_description
1 polymer ?
#
loop_
_entity_poly.entity_id
_entity_poly.type
_entity_poly.pdbx_seq_one_letter_code
_entity_poly.pdbx_strand_id
1 'polypeptide(L)'
;MLLKIGQFLLFRMRLLQFLTKPYPPAVREGLVRLCSGGEGERGVLGDVCRYNYLLGQLFAEAADEVVTRAGHSMSDITAIGSHGWPIQVS
;
A
#
# COMPACT_ATOMS: atom_id res chain seq x y z
N MET A 1 5.20 1.54 7.17
CA MET A 1 6.06 1.31 8.36
C MET A 1 7.45 0.96 7.84
N LEU A 2 8.51 1.52 8.44
CA LEU A 2 9.90 1.21 8.07
C LEU A 2 10.62 0.50 9.23
N LEU A 3 11.20 -0.66 8.94
CA LEU A 3 11.91 -1.50 9.91
C LEU A 3 13.38 -1.66 9.51
N LYS A 4 14.27 -1.69 10.52
CA LYS A 4 15.67 -2.11 10.36
C LYS A 4 15.88 -3.46 11.02
N ILE A 5 16.51 -4.39 10.29
CA ILE A 5 16.85 -5.75 10.75
C ILE A 5 18.37 -5.88 10.87
N GLY A 6 18.86 -6.39 12.02
CA GLY A 6 20.30 -6.57 12.33
C GLY A 6 20.87 -7.98 12.05
N GLN A 7 22.18 -8.14 12.24
CA GLN A 7 22.98 -9.31 11.82
C GLN A 7 22.67 -10.63 12.57
N PHE A 8 22.82 -11.74 11.85
CA PHE A 8 22.35 -13.13 12.10
C PHE A 8 22.59 -13.78 13.47
N LEU A 9 23.42 -13.21 14.34
CA LEU A 9 23.70 -13.80 15.67
C LEU A 9 22.70 -13.37 16.76
N LEU A 10 21.92 -12.30 16.54
CA LEU A 10 20.84 -11.84 17.41
C LEU A 10 19.80 -11.06 16.58
N PHE A 11 18.61 -11.65 16.34
CA PHE A 11 17.53 -10.99 15.60
C PHE A 11 17.00 -9.79 16.39
N ARG A 12 17.31 -8.58 15.92
CA ARG A 12 16.79 -7.32 16.47
C ARG A 12 16.05 -6.56 15.38
N MET A 13 14.80 -6.19 15.67
CA MET A 13 13.99 -5.28 14.86
C MET A 13 13.93 -3.92 15.53
N ARG A 14 14.18 -2.85 14.77
CA ARG A 14 13.95 -1.47 15.21
C ARG A 14 12.95 -0.79 14.28
N LEU A 15 11.85 -0.31 14.84
CA LEU A 15 10.92 0.58 14.15
C LEU A 15 11.56 1.95 13.99
N LEU A 16 11.75 2.40 12.75
CA LEU A 16 12.34 3.72 12.46
C LEU A 16 11.27 4.79 12.30
N GLN A 17 10.21 4.47 11.57
CA GLN A 17 9.11 5.41 11.30
C GLN A 17 7.82 4.67 10.94
N PHE A 18 6.68 5.27 11.29
CA PHE A 18 5.36 4.83 10.85
C PHE A 18 4.57 5.99 10.25
N LEU A 19 3.64 5.65 9.35
CA LEU A 19 2.73 6.58 8.69
C LEU A 19 1.39 5.88 8.49
N THR A 20 0.31 6.59 8.79
CA THR A 20 -1.04 6.24 8.34
C THR A 20 -1.51 7.32 7.38
N LYS A 21 -1.85 6.94 6.16
CA LYS A 21 -2.34 7.86 5.12
C LYS A 21 -3.77 7.47 4.77
N PRO A 22 -4.77 8.35 4.93
CA PRO A 22 -6.12 8.05 4.51
C PRO A 22 -6.18 8.00 2.98
N TYR A 23 -7.04 7.12 2.45
CA TYR A 23 -7.33 7.14 1.01
C TYR A 23 -8.01 8.46 0.63
N PRO A 24 -7.70 9.03 -0.56
CA PRO A 24 -8.47 10.14 -1.09
C PRO A 24 -9.97 9.77 -1.16
N PRO A 25 -10.89 10.70 -0.84
CA PRO A 25 -12.33 10.39 -0.78
C PRO A 25 -12.87 9.69 -2.03
N ALA A 26 -12.51 10.19 -3.22
CA ALA A 26 -12.92 9.60 -4.50
C ALA A 26 -12.45 8.14 -4.67
N VAL A 27 -11.24 7.82 -4.22
CA VAL A 27 -10.67 6.46 -4.25
C VAL A 27 -11.43 5.57 -3.27
N ARG A 28 -11.66 6.06 -2.05
CA ARG A 28 -12.42 5.32 -1.03
C ARG A 28 -13.83 4.98 -1.50
N GLU A 29 -14.56 5.97 -2.02
CA GLU A 29 -15.91 5.77 -2.56
C GLU A 29 -15.92 4.78 -3.73
N GLY A 30 -14.91 4.87 -4.60
CA GLY A 30 -14.70 3.94 -5.70
C GLY A 30 -14.52 2.50 -5.25
N LEU A 31 -13.65 2.27 -4.26
CA LEU A 31 -13.44 0.96 -3.67
C LEU A 31 -14.71 0.41 -3.01
N VAL A 32 -15.45 1.27 -2.29
CA VAL A 32 -16.74 0.88 -1.70
C VAL A 32 -17.72 0.43 -2.78
N ARG A 33 -17.85 1.18 -3.89
CA ARG A 33 -18.71 0.78 -5.02
C ARG A 33 -18.28 -0.54 -5.63
N LEU A 34 -16.99 -0.74 -5.87
CA LEU A 34 -16.40 -1.97 -6.39
C LEU A 34 -16.73 -3.19 -5.52
N CYS A 35 -16.67 -3.04 -4.19
CA CYS A 35 -16.98 -4.11 -3.25
C CYS A 35 -18.48 -4.30 -2.96
N SER A 36 -19.33 -3.37 -3.39
CA SER A 36 -20.78 -3.42 -3.10
C SER A 36 -21.59 -4.15 -4.17
N GLY A 37 -20.95 -4.73 -5.20
CA GLY A 37 -21.62 -5.53 -6.25
C GLY A 37 -22.62 -4.73 -7.07
N GLY A 38 -22.15 -3.94 -8.04
CA GLY A 38 -22.99 -3.15 -8.94
C GLY A 38 -22.79 -3.52 -10.40
N GLU A 39 -23.85 -4.06 -11.01
CA GLU A 39 -24.07 -4.24 -12.46
C GLU A 39 -23.03 -5.06 -13.26
N GLY A 40 -23.24 -6.38 -13.28
CA GLY A 40 -22.84 -7.25 -14.39
C GLY A 40 -21.34 -7.54 -14.51
N GLU A 41 -21.01 -8.80 -14.74
CA GLU A 41 -19.63 -9.32 -14.86
C GLU A 41 -18.76 -8.63 -15.94
N ARG A 42 -19.34 -7.78 -16.81
CA ARG A 42 -18.65 -7.04 -17.86
C ARG A 42 -18.38 -5.59 -17.43
N GLY A 43 -17.17 -5.35 -16.93
CA GLY A 43 -16.69 -4.01 -16.53
C GLY A 43 -15.91 -4.06 -15.21
N VAL A 44 -16.33 -4.95 -14.31
CA VAL A 44 -15.73 -5.19 -13.00
C VAL A 44 -14.24 -5.51 -13.08
N LEU A 45 -13.79 -6.35 -14.01
CA LEU A 45 -12.36 -6.69 -14.12
C LEU A 45 -11.51 -5.48 -14.53
N GLY A 46 -12.00 -4.65 -15.45
CA GLY A 46 -11.30 -3.45 -15.90
C GLY A 46 -11.15 -2.44 -14.76
N ASP A 47 -12.20 -2.25 -13.98
CA ASP A 47 -12.17 -1.38 -12.82
C ASP A 47 -11.28 -1.95 -11.70
N VAL A 48 -11.34 -3.25 -11.42
CA VAL A 48 -10.42 -3.91 -10.46
C VAL A 48 -8.96 -3.69 -10.88
N CYS A 49 -8.62 -3.87 -12.16
CA CYS A 49 -7.26 -3.62 -12.64
C CYS A 49 -6.86 -2.14 -12.48
N ARG A 50 -7.75 -1.19 -12.81
CA ARG A 50 -7.49 0.25 -12.63
C ARG A 50 -7.26 0.61 -11.17
N TYR A 51 -8.09 0.11 -10.27
CA TYR A 51 -7.95 0.39 -8.83
C TYR A 51 -6.72 -0.30 -8.24
N ASN A 52 -6.36 -1.50 -8.70
CA ASN A 52 -5.11 -2.14 -8.30
C ASN A 52 -3.89 -1.30 -8.68
N TYR A 53 -3.87 -0.76 -9.91
CA TYR A 53 -2.80 0.14 -10.34
C TYR A 53 -2.76 1.43 -9.49
N LEU A 54 -3.91 2.06 -9.29
CA LEU A 54 -4.03 3.28 -8.49
C LEU A 54 -3.58 3.07 -7.04
N LEU A 55 -3.99 1.97 -6.42
CA LEU A 55 -3.56 1.61 -5.07
C LEU A 55 -2.05 1.36 -5.01
N GLY A 56 -1.48 0.73 -6.04
CA GLY A 56 -0.04 0.56 -6.18
C GLY A 56 0.71 1.91 -6.16
N GLN A 57 0.20 2.91 -6.88
CA GLN A 57 0.78 4.26 -6.86
C GLN A 57 0.65 4.91 -5.47
N LEU A 58 -0.52 4.84 -4.85
CA LEU A 58 -0.73 5.39 -3.50
C LEU A 58 0.17 4.72 -2.45
N PHE A 59 0.42 3.42 -2.57
CA PHE A 59 1.34 2.70 -1.70
C PHE A 59 2.79 3.08 -1.96
N ALA A 60 3.20 3.26 -3.22
CA ALA A 60 4.53 3.74 -3.56
C ALA A 60 4.79 5.14 -2.99
N GLU A 61 3.82 6.05 -3.13
CA GLU A 61 3.90 7.39 -2.53
C GLU A 61 3.99 7.33 -1.00
N ALA A 62 3.19 6.48 -0.35
CA ALA A 62 3.24 6.32 1.10
C ALA A 62 4.58 5.71 1.58
N ALA A 63 5.18 4.82 0.77
CA ALA A 63 6.49 4.24 1.03
C ALA A 63 7.60 5.30 0.92
N ASP A 64 7.59 6.09 -0.15
CA ASP A 64 8.53 7.20 -0.33
C ASP A 64 8.41 8.23 0.81
N GLU A 65 7.17 8.56 1.20
CA GLU A 65 6.89 9.52 2.27
C GLU A 65 7.40 9.02 3.64
N VAL A 66 7.19 7.74 3.98
CA VAL A 66 7.66 7.20 5.28
C VAL A 66 9.18 7.09 5.33
N VAL A 67 9.83 6.81 4.21
CA VAL A 67 11.29 6.73 4.08
C VAL A 67 11.91 8.13 4.19
N THR A 68 11.36 9.10 3.46
CA THR A 68 11.77 10.50 3.51
C THR A 68 11.60 11.07 4.92
N ARG A 69 10.47 10.79 5.60
CA ARG A 69 10.24 11.23 6.99
C ARG A 69 11.20 10.57 7.99
N ALA A 70 11.73 9.40 7.68
CA ALA A 70 12.76 8.74 8.48
C ALA A 70 14.17 9.29 8.22
N GLY A 71 14.33 10.26 7.30
CA GLY A 71 15.62 10.83 6.92
C GLY A 71 16.46 9.90 6.03
N HIS A 72 15.83 8.96 5.34
CA HIS A 72 16.48 7.99 4.46
C HIS A 72 16.10 8.22 3.00
N SER A 73 16.88 7.64 2.10
CA SER A 73 16.57 7.53 0.67
C SER A 73 15.96 6.17 0.35
N MET A 74 15.15 6.08 -0.71
CA MET A 74 14.68 4.79 -1.23
C MET A 74 15.82 3.83 -1.61
N SER A 75 17.00 4.36 -1.95
CA SER A 75 18.22 3.56 -2.20
C SER A 75 18.75 2.84 -0.95
N ASP A 76 18.39 3.31 0.24
CA ASP A 76 18.83 2.72 1.52
C ASP A 76 17.94 1.54 1.95
N ILE A 77 16.87 1.28 1.20
CA ILE A 77 15.82 0.31 1.55
C ILE A 77 16.06 -1.00 0.83
N THR A 78 16.28 -2.07 1.59
CA THR A 78 16.50 -3.41 1.03
C THR A 78 15.23 -4.02 0.44
N ALA A 79 14.07 -3.80 1.07
CA ALA A 79 12.79 -4.33 0.62
C ALA A 79 11.62 -3.51 1.15
N ILE A 80 10.51 -3.51 0.39
CA ILE A 80 9.22 -2.96 0.79
C ILE A 80 8.26 -4.13 1.03
N GLY A 81 7.77 -4.27 2.25
CA GLY A 81 6.69 -5.20 2.58
C GLY A 81 5.33 -4.51 2.41
N SER A 82 4.55 -4.93 1.41
CA SER A 82 3.17 -4.50 1.25
C SER A 82 2.23 -5.69 1.45
N HIS A 83 1.31 -5.58 2.41
CA HIS A 83 0.22 -6.56 2.57
C HIS A 83 -0.74 -6.53 1.37
N GLY A 84 -0.80 -5.41 0.66
CA GLY A 84 -1.77 -5.19 -0.42
C GLY A 84 -3.16 -4.86 0.09
N TRP A 85 -4.06 -4.61 -0.86
CA TRP A 85 -5.49 -4.52 -0.60
C TRP A 85 -6.14 -5.88 -0.86
N PRO A 86 -6.87 -6.48 0.10
CA PRO A 86 -7.61 -7.70 -0.17
C PRO A 86 -8.71 -7.41 -1.20
N ILE A 87 -8.63 -8.06 -2.37
CA ILE A 87 -9.65 -7.99 -3.40
C ILE A 87 -10.71 -9.07 -3.15
N GLN A 88 -11.93 -8.66 -2.82
CA GLN A 88 -13.11 -9.53 -2.84
C GLN A 88 -14.21 -8.78 -3.57
N VAL A 89 -14.69 -9.38 -4.66
CA VAL A 89 -15.84 -8.89 -5.43
C VAL A 89 -16.98 -9.83 -5.10
N SER A 90 -18.07 -9.29 -4.55
CA SER A 90 -19.30 -10.02 -4.21
C SER A 90 -20.29 -10.06 -5.36
#